data_AF-C2CGS6-F1
#
_entry.id   AF-C2CGS6-F1
#
_cell.length_a   1.000
_cell.length_b   1.000
_cell.length_c   1.000
_cell.angle_alpha   90.00
_cell.angle_beta   90.00
_cell.angle_gamma   90.00
#
_symmetry.space_group_name_H-M   'P 1'
#
loop_
_entity.id
_entity.type
_entity.pdbx_description
1 polymer ?
#
loop_
_entity_poly.entity_id
_entity_poly.type
_entity_poly.pdbx_seq_one_letter_code
_entity_poly.pdbx_strand_id
1 'polypeptide(L)'
;MIYLLLIILGFCGFSVLIRDKFALEIYFIPFVYFSFLSSLVYIFALVGFMKESSYIFHGVFGGLCLYYLFRKREVFRDFIDYWIFGIIGIFIILYLKNAQFLHYDDFSHWGLISRFLLSHDRLNLGSDKLISFTSYPQASAYFIYGLSRPLGFSEPICFMANALAVLAGYFPIFKKSRDNKYLTPILIVFAIYILMDNVQINSLLVDSLLATSSFALLAFVSQYDFAENKNLLIILLPMIISVSLIKNSALFFVLVASLYMLKKYWKNDKLVGAFPLVIMFLTNKSWSIHVKRNFTDLGKHSMSFASYKKGLSTKNFSTIMQISKNFLKALFEERIILILLIILIVAYFIANKDKIYRNLLIFVGVVYLSYQLGNYLMYIFSMPSGEAIKLAGYGRYVKTIRAYLLLISFYWMPFDKKKIIAIMMAVFMVFLSYTPIKKLTYKDKNREVYASNKEKLSEAKITGENKKILVKMKEEDKSSYYYFMAKYLYNSPNLVITYPQDNKTYQASDFDYLVDLSNK
;
A
#
# COMPACT_ATOMS: atom_id res chain seq x y z
N MET A 1 22.96 14.29 -5.27
CA MET A 1 23.94 13.21 -5.05
C MET A 1 24.16 12.92 -3.56
N ILE A 2 24.54 13.90 -2.74
CA ILE A 2 24.80 13.73 -1.29
C ILE A 2 23.60 13.13 -0.53
N TYR A 3 22.38 13.64 -0.73
CA TYR A 3 21.19 13.12 -0.06
C TYR A 3 20.82 11.69 -0.45
N LEU A 4 21.08 11.29 -1.69
CA LEU A 4 20.88 9.90 -2.12
C LEU A 4 21.88 8.97 -1.43
N LEU A 5 23.15 9.39 -1.34
CA LEU A 5 24.17 8.66 -0.60
C LEU A 5 23.78 8.52 0.88
N LEU A 6 23.26 9.58 1.49
CA LEU A 6 22.78 9.56 2.88
C LEU A 6 21.69 8.49 3.09
N ILE A 7 20.71 8.39 2.18
CA ILE A 7 19.66 7.37 2.25
C ILE A 7 20.23 5.96 2.08
N ILE A 8 21.15 5.76 1.14
CA ILE A 8 21.79 4.46 0.91
C ILE A 8 22.59 4.03 2.15
N LEU A 9 23.40 4.93 2.70
CA LEU A 9 24.15 4.68 3.93
C LEU A 9 23.20 4.42 5.11
N GLY A 10 22.08 5.15 5.20
CA GLY A 10 21.02 4.92 6.18
C GLY A 10 20.46 3.50 6.09
N PHE A 11 20.11 3.04 4.89
CA PHE A 11 19.66 1.66 4.68
C PHE A 11 20.73 0.63 5.05
N CYS A 12 21.98 0.84 4.62
CA CYS A 12 23.08 -0.06 4.92
C CYS A 12 23.34 -0.17 6.43
N GLY A 13 23.44 0.95 7.15
CA GLY A 13 23.70 0.93 8.59
C GLY A 13 22.53 0.37 9.39
N PHE A 14 21.29 0.65 8.99
CA PHE A 14 20.11 -0.01 9.54
C PHE A 14 20.19 -1.52 9.36
N SER A 15 20.47 -1.97 8.13
CA SER A 15 20.55 -3.39 7.79
C SER A 15 21.61 -4.12 8.61
N VAL A 16 22.81 -3.54 8.74
CA VAL A 16 23.89 -4.10 9.56
C VAL A 16 23.49 -4.20 11.03
N LEU A 17 22.95 -3.13 11.61
CA LEU A 17 22.54 -3.13 13.03
C LEU A 17 21.51 -4.23 13.30
N ILE A 18 20.48 -4.32 12.45
CA ILE A 18 19.40 -5.28 12.62
C ILE A 18 19.91 -6.72 12.54
N ARG A 19 20.86 -7.00 11.65
CA ARG A 19 21.49 -8.33 11.55
C ARG A 19 22.37 -8.64 12.74
N ASP A 20 23.25 -7.72 13.13
CA ASP A 20 24.18 -7.88 14.25
C ASP A 20 23.45 -8.06 15.59
N LYS A 21 22.32 -7.37 15.80
CA LYS A 21 21.60 -7.39 17.09
C LYS A 21 20.48 -8.41 17.18
N PHE A 22 19.79 -8.70 16.08
CA PHE A 22 18.59 -9.55 16.09
C PHE A 22 18.72 -10.83 15.28
N ALA A 23 19.85 -11.04 14.58
CA ALA A 23 20.09 -12.18 13.71
C ALA A 23 18.95 -12.40 12.69
N LEU A 24 18.32 -11.31 12.23
CA LEU A 24 17.23 -11.40 11.27
C LEU A 24 17.74 -11.86 9.91
N GLU A 25 16.98 -12.77 9.30
CA GLU A 25 17.13 -13.13 7.89
C GLU A 25 17.01 -11.88 7.00
N ILE A 26 17.93 -11.77 6.05
CA ILE A 26 18.09 -10.59 5.19
C ILE A 26 16.82 -10.22 4.41
N TYR A 27 16.01 -11.23 4.09
CA TYR A 27 14.78 -11.10 3.31
C TYR A 27 13.68 -10.29 4.01
N PHE A 28 13.74 -10.13 5.34
CA PHE A 28 12.77 -9.30 6.08
C PHE A 28 13.21 -7.86 6.25
N ILE A 29 14.51 -7.57 6.11
CA ILE A 29 15.09 -6.28 6.49
C ILE A 29 14.53 -5.11 5.67
N PRO A 30 14.30 -5.21 4.34
CA PRO A 30 13.68 -4.12 3.59
C PRO A 30 12.29 -3.75 4.13
N PHE A 31 11.48 -4.74 4.52
CA PHE A 31 10.17 -4.46 5.09
C PHE A 31 10.28 -3.86 6.49
N VAL A 32 11.18 -4.39 7.31
CA VAL A 32 11.48 -3.83 8.63
C VAL A 32 11.93 -2.37 8.52
N TYR A 33 12.80 -2.04 7.56
CA TYR A 33 13.22 -0.66 7.26
C TYR A 33 12.04 0.24 6.90
N PHE A 34 11.19 -0.20 5.96
CA PHE A 34 9.95 0.50 5.60
C PHE A 34 9.08 0.78 6.84
N SER A 35 8.85 -0.24 7.64
CA SER A 35 8.00 -0.19 8.82
C SER A 35 8.55 0.75 9.90
N PHE A 36 9.86 0.69 10.17
CA PHE A 36 10.52 1.57 11.13
C PHE A 36 10.45 3.03 10.70
N LEU A 37 10.84 3.33 9.45
CA LEU A 37 10.86 4.70 8.95
C LEU A 37 9.45 5.31 8.93
N SER A 38 8.45 4.56 8.42
CA SER A 38 7.05 5.01 8.39
C SER A 38 6.50 5.27 9.79
N SER A 39 6.75 4.36 10.74
CA SER A 39 6.27 4.49 12.12
C SER A 39 6.95 5.62 12.88
N LEU A 40 8.26 5.80 12.68
CA LEU A 40 9.03 6.88 13.31
C LEU A 40 8.51 8.24 12.84
N VAL A 41 8.34 8.43 11.53
CA VAL A 41 7.77 9.65 10.95
C VAL A 41 6.40 9.93 11.53
N TYR A 42 5.53 8.93 11.62
CA TYR A 42 4.20 9.09 12.23
C TYR A 42 4.27 9.54 13.69
N ILE A 43 5.04 8.83 14.52
CA ILE A 43 5.14 9.13 15.96
C ILE A 43 5.68 10.54 16.18
N PHE A 44 6.72 10.94 15.43
CA PHE A 44 7.29 12.28 15.54
C PHE A 44 6.36 13.36 14.99
N ALA A 45 5.58 13.05 13.95
CA ALA A 45 4.58 13.98 13.43
C ALA A 45 3.48 14.29 14.45
N LEU A 46 3.12 13.36 15.33
CA LEU A 46 2.16 13.59 16.42
C LEU A 46 2.65 14.63 17.45
N VAL A 47 3.96 14.84 17.56
CA VAL A 47 4.59 15.77 18.51
C VAL A 47 5.30 16.95 17.84
N GLY A 48 5.11 17.14 16.53
CA GLY A 48 5.61 18.30 15.79
C GLY A 48 7.06 18.21 15.28
N PHE A 49 7.69 17.03 15.31
CA PHE A 49 9.09 16.82 14.88
C PHE A 49 9.21 15.98 13.59
N MET A 50 8.25 16.14 12.67
CA MET A 50 8.17 15.29 11.48
C MET A 50 9.41 15.42 10.59
N LYS A 51 9.90 16.64 10.37
CA LYS A 51 11.10 16.91 9.56
C LYS A 51 12.34 16.27 10.15
N GLU A 52 12.55 16.49 11.43
CA GLU A 52 13.69 16.01 12.20
C GLU A 52 13.75 14.49 12.16
N SER A 53 12.59 13.80 12.24
CA SER A 53 12.52 12.34 12.22
C SER A 53 13.20 11.71 10.99
N SER A 54 13.04 12.30 9.80
CA SER A 54 13.65 11.79 8.57
C SER A 54 15.17 11.98 8.57
N TYR A 55 15.65 13.18 8.92
CA TYR A 55 17.09 13.47 8.95
C TYR A 55 17.81 12.72 10.07
N ILE A 56 17.20 12.61 11.26
CA ILE A 56 17.72 11.82 12.38
C ILE A 56 17.84 10.36 11.95
N PHE A 57 16.81 9.79 11.33
CA PHE A 57 16.84 8.40 10.89
C PHE A 57 18.01 8.14 9.93
N HIS A 58 18.07 8.87 8.80
CA HIS A 58 19.12 8.63 7.81
C HIS A 58 20.51 9.01 8.33
N GLY A 59 20.62 10.06 9.15
CA GLY A 59 21.87 10.50 9.77
C GLY A 59 22.43 9.49 10.76
N VAL A 60 21.61 9.02 11.70
CA VAL A 60 22.01 8.03 12.72
C VAL A 60 22.42 6.71 12.05
N PHE A 61 21.57 6.18 11.16
CA PHE A 61 21.92 4.93 10.50
C PHE A 61 23.05 5.08 9.48
N GLY A 62 23.18 6.25 8.83
CA GLY A 62 24.35 6.55 8.00
C GLY A 62 25.65 6.58 8.80
N GLY A 63 25.66 7.21 9.97
CA GLY A 63 26.79 7.19 10.90
C GLY A 63 27.12 5.78 11.40
N LEU A 64 26.11 4.97 11.72
CA LEU A 64 26.29 3.57 12.06
C LEU A 64 26.91 2.77 10.91
N CYS A 65 26.47 3.00 9.67
CA CYS A 65 27.08 2.37 8.50
C CYS A 65 28.57 2.65 8.43
N LEU A 66 28.98 3.91 8.60
CA LEU A 66 30.39 4.30 8.62
C LEU A 66 31.13 3.63 9.79
N TYR A 67 30.56 3.64 11.00
CA TYR A 67 31.14 2.97 12.16
C TYR A 67 31.43 1.48 11.89
N TYR A 68 30.44 0.72 11.38
CA TYR A 68 30.65 -0.69 11.03
C TYR A 68 31.66 -0.85 9.89
N LEU A 69 31.67 0.05 8.89
CA LEU A 69 32.64 -0.01 7.80
C LEU A 69 34.09 0.19 8.28
N PHE A 70 34.30 0.94 9.36
CA PHE A 70 35.63 1.14 9.93
C PHE A 70 36.01 0.11 11.00
N ARG A 71 35.04 -0.46 11.72
CA ARG A 71 35.30 -1.32 12.90
C ARG A 71 34.97 -2.80 12.71
N LYS A 72 34.08 -3.16 11.78
CA LYS A 72 33.52 -4.50 11.58
C LYS A 72 33.17 -4.75 10.10
N ARG A 73 34.18 -4.70 9.23
CA ARG A 73 33.99 -4.78 7.77
C ARG A 73 33.39 -6.10 7.31
N GLU A 74 33.66 -7.17 8.04
CA GLU A 74 33.18 -8.52 7.76
C GLU A 74 31.65 -8.63 7.71
N VAL A 75 30.92 -7.78 8.45
CA VAL A 75 29.44 -7.78 8.48
C VAL A 75 28.83 -7.36 7.15
N PHE A 76 29.59 -6.66 6.30
CA PHE A 76 29.16 -6.27 4.95
C PHE A 76 29.29 -7.39 3.92
N ARG A 77 29.96 -8.51 4.22
CA ARG A 77 30.12 -9.62 3.26
C ARG A 77 28.77 -10.16 2.76
N ASP A 78 27.78 -10.18 3.64
CA ASP A 78 26.46 -10.73 3.33
C ASP A 78 25.54 -9.73 2.61
N PHE A 79 26.02 -8.49 2.34
CA PHE A 79 25.26 -7.55 1.51
C PHE A 79 25.07 -8.04 0.08
N ILE A 80 25.91 -8.99 -0.36
CA ILE A 80 25.73 -9.63 -1.66
C ILE A 80 24.34 -10.23 -1.78
N ASP A 81 23.73 -10.73 -0.69
CA ASP A 81 22.41 -11.35 -0.70
C ASP A 81 21.26 -10.35 -0.98
N TYR A 82 21.52 -9.04 -0.92
CA TYR A 82 20.59 -8.01 -1.39
C TYR A 82 20.54 -7.85 -2.91
N TRP A 83 21.39 -8.56 -3.68
CA TRP A 83 21.52 -8.36 -5.13
C TRP A 83 20.17 -8.42 -5.85
N ILE A 84 19.27 -9.33 -5.47
CA ILE A 84 17.92 -9.45 -6.06
C ILE A 84 17.10 -8.18 -5.79
N PHE A 85 17.05 -7.74 -4.52
CA PHE A 85 16.35 -6.51 -4.15
C PHE A 85 16.93 -5.30 -4.88
N GLY A 86 18.25 -5.21 -4.96
CA GLY A 86 18.98 -4.15 -5.65
C GLY A 86 18.67 -4.11 -7.15
N ILE A 87 18.73 -5.24 -7.85
CA ILE A 87 18.45 -5.30 -9.30
C ILE A 87 17.00 -4.90 -9.58
N ILE A 88 16.02 -5.47 -8.87
CA ILE A 88 14.61 -5.14 -9.08
C ILE A 88 14.36 -3.66 -8.70
N GLY A 89 14.97 -3.17 -7.62
CA GLY A 89 14.90 -1.77 -7.20
C GLY A 89 15.46 -0.80 -8.24
N ILE A 90 16.63 -1.10 -8.83
CA ILE A 90 17.22 -0.32 -9.92
C ILE A 90 16.29 -0.30 -11.13
N PHE A 91 15.71 -1.45 -11.52
CA PHE A 91 14.75 -1.52 -12.61
C PHE A 91 13.52 -0.63 -12.35
N ILE A 92 12.97 -0.66 -11.13
CA ILE A 92 11.86 0.21 -10.71
C ILE A 92 12.24 1.69 -10.85
N ILE A 93 13.42 2.08 -10.37
CA ILE A 93 13.91 3.46 -10.46
C ILE A 93 14.04 3.91 -11.91
N LEU A 94 14.62 3.07 -12.77
CA LEU A 94 14.78 3.39 -14.20
C LEU A 94 13.43 3.48 -14.92
N TYR A 95 12.48 2.58 -14.60
CA TYR A 95 11.14 2.57 -15.18
C TYR A 95 10.32 3.81 -14.77
N LEU A 96 10.51 4.32 -13.56
CA LEU A 96 9.72 5.41 -12.99
C LEU A 96 10.35 6.80 -13.11
N LYS A 97 11.58 6.94 -13.61
CA LYS A 97 12.35 8.21 -13.61
C LYS A 97 11.61 9.42 -14.18
N ASN A 98 10.74 9.21 -15.16
CA ASN A 98 9.96 10.24 -15.85
C ASN A 98 8.44 10.05 -15.64
N ALA A 99 8.03 9.23 -14.68
CA ALA A 99 6.63 8.95 -14.43
C ALA A 99 5.94 10.17 -13.78
N GLN A 100 4.69 10.39 -14.16
CA GLN A 100 3.86 11.48 -13.65
C GLN A 100 2.54 10.93 -13.09
N PHE A 101 1.98 11.62 -12.10
CA PHE A 101 0.64 11.36 -11.59
C PHE A 101 -0.36 11.52 -12.72
N LEU A 102 -1.12 10.45 -12.96
CA LEU A 102 -2.19 10.39 -13.96
C LEU A 102 -3.43 9.67 -13.41
N HIS A 103 -3.33 9.00 -12.26
CA HIS A 103 -4.49 8.35 -11.68
C HIS A 103 -5.32 9.35 -10.87
N TYR A 104 -6.65 9.23 -10.93
CA TYR A 104 -7.59 10.07 -10.18
C TYR A 104 -7.24 10.17 -8.68
N ASP A 105 -7.04 9.01 -8.01
CA ASP A 105 -6.70 8.98 -6.58
C ASP A 105 -5.29 9.56 -6.28
N ASP A 106 -4.39 9.70 -7.25
CA ASP A 106 -3.10 10.38 -7.02
C ASP A 106 -3.34 11.88 -6.80
N PHE A 107 -4.26 12.47 -7.57
CA PHE A 107 -4.64 13.88 -7.42
C PHE A 107 -5.61 14.14 -6.27
N SER A 108 -6.57 13.26 -6.05
CA SER A 108 -7.60 13.47 -5.02
C SER A 108 -7.13 13.12 -3.61
N HIS A 109 -6.17 12.20 -3.48
CA HIS A 109 -5.74 11.69 -2.18
C HIS A 109 -4.23 11.49 -2.04
N TRP A 110 -3.65 10.47 -2.69
CA TRP A 110 -2.36 9.90 -2.30
C TRP A 110 -1.15 10.75 -2.69
N GLY A 111 -1.13 11.28 -3.92
CA GLY A 111 -0.10 12.21 -4.36
C GLY A 111 -0.26 13.57 -3.69
N LEU A 112 -1.50 14.02 -3.54
CA LEU A 112 -1.84 15.27 -2.85
C LEU A 112 -1.36 15.28 -1.39
N ILE A 113 -1.66 14.24 -0.61
CA ILE A 113 -1.22 14.17 0.78
C ILE A 113 0.30 14.00 0.88
N SER A 114 0.92 13.21 0.00
CA SER A 114 2.38 13.04 -0.02
C SER A 114 3.08 14.37 -0.28
N ARG A 115 2.58 15.16 -1.23
CA ARG A 115 3.08 16.52 -1.50
C ARG A 115 2.85 17.43 -0.30
N PHE A 116 1.66 17.40 0.30
CA PHE A 116 1.32 18.21 1.46
C PHE A 116 2.31 17.98 2.61
N LEU A 117 2.57 16.72 2.98
CA LEU A 117 3.49 16.38 4.06
C LEU A 117 4.90 16.91 3.77
N LEU A 118 5.40 16.73 2.55
CA LEU A 118 6.74 17.19 2.13
C LEU A 118 6.89 18.71 2.09
N SER A 119 5.80 19.43 1.83
CA SER A 119 5.77 20.89 1.83
C SER A 119 5.62 21.52 3.22
N HIS A 120 4.90 20.85 4.14
CA HIS A 120 4.50 21.45 5.42
C HIS A 120 5.17 20.84 6.65
N ASP A 121 5.82 19.68 6.52
CA ASP A 121 6.48 18.99 7.64
C ASP A 121 5.55 18.73 8.85
N ARG A 122 4.27 18.48 8.59
CA ARG A 122 3.25 18.19 9.63
C ARG A 122 2.10 17.37 9.07
N LEU A 123 1.31 16.75 9.96
CA LEU A 123 0.02 16.17 9.62
C LEU A 123 -0.98 17.27 9.20
N ASN A 124 -1.96 16.88 8.39
CA ASN A 124 -3.03 17.79 7.99
C ASN A 124 -3.96 18.10 9.16
N LEU A 125 -4.53 19.30 9.13
CA LEU A 125 -5.44 19.88 10.12
C LEU A 125 -6.75 20.29 9.42
N GLY A 126 -7.80 20.57 10.19
CA GLY A 126 -9.10 20.99 9.64
C GLY A 126 -9.06 22.29 8.83
N SER A 127 -8.04 23.13 9.03
CA SER A 127 -7.80 24.34 8.22
C SER A 127 -7.27 24.04 6.82
N ASP A 128 -6.71 22.84 6.58
CA ASP A 128 -6.11 22.45 5.30
C ASP A 128 -7.18 22.01 4.30
N LYS A 129 -7.92 22.99 3.77
CA LYS A 129 -9.07 22.78 2.85
C LYS A 129 -8.74 22.05 1.55
N LEU A 130 -7.46 21.94 1.22
CA LEU A 130 -7.00 21.19 0.06
C LEU A 130 -7.20 19.67 0.24
N ILE A 131 -7.04 19.15 1.46
CA ILE A 131 -7.10 17.72 1.75
C ILE A 131 -8.56 17.29 2.00
N SER A 132 -9.09 16.44 1.11
CA SER A 132 -10.49 15.98 1.18
C SER A 132 -10.68 14.67 1.96
N PHE A 133 -9.63 13.88 2.16
CA PHE A 133 -9.66 12.57 2.83
C PHE A 133 -9.02 12.64 4.22
N THR A 134 -9.67 13.36 5.13
CA THR A 134 -9.11 13.75 6.44
C THR A 134 -9.00 12.61 7.46
N SER A 135 -9.76 11.53 7.29
CA SER A 135 -9.81 10.42 8.24
C SER A 135 -9.04 9.16 7.80
N TYR A 136 -8.44 9.17 6.60
CA TYR A 136 -7.66 8.03 6.09
C TYR A 136 -6.30 7.95 6.77
N PRO A 137 -5.92 6.79 7.37
CA PRO A 137 -4.55 6.52 7.76
C PRO A 137 -3.58 6.61 6.56
N GLN A 138 -2.35 7.06 6.79
CA GLN A 138 -1.44 7.52 5.72
C GLN A 138 -0.02 6.92 5.77
N ALA A 139 0.15 5.67 6.22
CA ALA A 139 1.48 5.05 6.37
C ALA A 139 2.34 5.08 5.10
N SER A 140 1.73 4.90 3.93
CA SER A 140 2.41 5.03 2.63
C SER A 140 2.99 6.43 2.44
N ALA A 141 2.22 7.47 2.77
CA ALA A 141 2.67 8.86 2.69
C ALA A 141 3.75 9.18 3.74
N TYR A 142 3.69 8.58 4.94
CA TYR A 142 4.75 8.72 5.96
C TYR A 142 6.06 8.07 5.50
N PHE A 143 5.99 6.92 4.83
CA PHE A 143 7.18 6.32 4.25
C PHE A 143 7.73 7.13 3.07
N ILE A 144 6.86 7.57 2.15
CA ILE A 144 7.24 8.44 1.04
C ILE A 144 7.93 9.67 1.60
N TYR A 145 7.33 10.35 2.58
CA TYR A 145 7.93 11.49 3.27
C TYR A 145 9.28 11.13 3.88
N GLY A 146 9.35 10.10 4.72
CA GLY A 146 10.57 9.71 5.43
C GLY A 146 11.74 9.41 4.50
N LEU A 147 11.47 8.76 3.36
CA LEU A 147 12.49 8.42 2.37
C LEU A 147 12.86 9.62 1.48
N SER A 148 11.88 10.41 1.05
CA SER A 148 12.07 11.46 0.04
C SER A 148 12.35 12.85 0.61
N ARG A 149 12.13 13.09 1.90
CA ARG A 149 12.33 14.43 2.49
C ARG A 149 13.73 15.02 2.23
N PRO A 150 14.84 14.26 2.30
CA PRO A 150 16.16 14.76 1.92
C PRO A 150 16.32 15.03 0.41
N LEU A 151 15.55 14.36 -0.44
CA LEU A 151 15.61 14.49 -1.90
C LEU A 151 14.71 15.62 -2.43
N GLY A 152 13.71 16.03 -1.65
CA GLY A 152 12.66 16.94 -2.09
C GLY A 152 11.50 16.22 -2.79
N PHE A 153 10.45 16.98 -3.10
CA PHE A 153 9.26 16.44 -3.76
C PHE A 153 9.46 16.31 -5.27
N SER A 154 9.17 15.14 -5.80
CA SER A 154 8.84 14.95 -7.22
C SER A 154 7.93 13.73 -7.37
N GLU A 155 7.06 13.74 -8.38
CA GLU A 155 6.14 12.62 -8.64
C GLU A 155 6.88 11.29 -8.90
N PRO A 156 7.98 11.25 -9.69
CA PRO A 156 8.81 10.05 -9.83
C PRO A 156 9.30 9.49 -8.50
N ILE A 157 9.81 10.35 -7.60
CA ILE A 157 10.36 9.91 -6.30
C ILE A 157 9.25 9.31 -5.43
N CYS A 158 8.04 9.90 -5.43
CA CYS A 158 6.91 9.33 -4.70
C CYS A 158 6.54 7.94 -5.22
N PHE A 159 6.50 7.74 -6.55
CA PHE A 159 6.24 6.42 -7.12
C PHE A 159 7.35 5.42 -6.79
N MET A 160 8.62 5.81 -6.90
CA MET A 160 9.75 4.95 -6.56
C MET A 160 9.70 4.51 -5.11
N ALA A 161 9.45 5.44 -4.18
CA ALA A 161 9.30 5.12 -2.77
C ALA A 161 8.16 4.11 -2.54
N ASN A 162 6.96 4.36 -3.09
CA ASN A 162 5.84 3.44 -2.95
C ASN A 162 6.12 2.06 -3.55
N ALA A 163 6.73 2.00 -4.74
CA ALA A 163 7.07 0.76 -5.41
C ALA A 163 8.14 -0.05 -4.65
N LEU A 164 9.15 0.63 -4.09
CA LEU A 164 10.15 0.00 -3.21
C LEU A 164 9.53 -0.53 -1.92
N ALA A 165 8.50 0.13 -1.38
CA ALA A 165 7.75 -0.37 -0.23
C ALA A 165 6.96 -1.65 -0.56
N VAL A 166 6.30 -1.71 -1.73
CA VAL A 166 5.63 -2.93 -2.22
C VAL A 166 6.66 -4.07 -2.39
N LEU A 167 7.80 -3.78 -3.01
CA LEU A 167 8.88 -4.74 -3.18
C LEU A 167 9.43 -5.22 -1.82
N ALA A 168 9.59 -4.31 -0.86
CA ALA A 168 10.04 -4.63 0.48
C ALA A 168 9.09 -5.61 1.19
N GLY A 169 7.78 -5.39 1.10
CA GLY A 169 6.79 -6.34 1.62
C GLY A 169 6.77 -7.68 0.87
N TYR A 170 7.07 -7.70 -0.43
CA TYR A 170 7.17 -8.93 -1.21
C TYR A 170 8.45 -9.74 -0.90
N PHE A 171 9.56 -9.05 -0.60
CA PHE A 171 10.89 -9.62 -0.52
C PHE A 171 11.07 -10.85 0.41
N PRO A 172 10.35 -11.01 1.53
CA PRO A 172 10.43 -12.21 2.37
C PRO A 172 10.24 -13.53 1.62
N ILE A 173 9.52 -13.54 0.49
CA ILE A 173 9.31 -14.73 -0.32
C ILE A 173 10.61 -15.33 -0.90
N PHE A 174 11.62 -14.48 -1.15
CA PHE A 174 12.91 -14.90 -1.69
C PHE A 174 13.73 -15.75 -0.71
N LYS A 175 13.31 -15.86 0.56
CA LYS A 175 13.86 -16.87 1.46
C LYS A 175 13.80 -18.27 0.85
N LYS A 176 12.74 -18.59 0.09
CA LYS A 176 12.60 -19.89 -0.60
C LYS A 176 13.67 -20.14 -1.65
N SER A 177 14.31 -19.10 -2.19
CA SER A 177 15.43 -19.24 -3.12
C SER A 177 16.69 -19.78 -2.45
N ARG A 178 16.84 -19.61 -1.12
CA ARG A 178 17.96 -20.18 -0.36
C ARG A 178 17.87 -21.70 -0.31
N ASP A 179 16.67 -22.22 -0.12
CA ASP A 179 16.41 -23.67 -0.08
C ASP A 179 16.44 -24.29 -1.49
N ASN A 180 16.04 -23.52 -2.51
CA ASN A 180 16.03 -23.96 -3.89
C ASN A 180 16.28 -22.80 -4.87
N LYS A 181 17.51 -22.69 -5.36
CA LYS A 181 17.95 -21.63 -6.29
C LYS A 181 17.12 -21.53 -7.57
N TYR A 182 16.52 -22.63 -8.04
CA TYR A 182 15.68 -22.65 -9.24
C TYR A 182 14.37 -21.87 -9.07
N LEU A 183 13.94 -21.59 -7.83
CA LEU A 183 12.77 -20.74 -7.57
C LEU A 183 13.04 -19.26 -7.84
N THR A 184 14.29 -18.81 -7.84
CA THR A 184 14.66 -17.40 -8.03
C THR A 184 14.08 -16.77 -9.30
N PRO A 185 14.27 -17.33 -10.52
CA PRO A 185 13.67 -16.75 -11.72
C PRO A 185 12.14 -16.75 -11.68
N ILE A 186 11.51 -17.78 -11.11
CA ILE A 186 10.05 -17.87 -10.96
C ILE A 186 9.54 -16.74 -10.04
N LEU A 187 10.25 -16.48 -8.95
CA LEU A 187 9.92 -15.39 -8.02
C LEU A 187 10.14 -14.01 -8.65
N ILE A 188 11.20 -13.82 -9.45
CA ILE A 188 11.38 -12.56 -10.19
C ILE A 188 10.21 -12.33 -11.16
N VAL A 189 9.78 -13.36 -11.89
CA VAL A 189 8.61 -13.29 -12.78
C VAL A 189 7.34 -12.99 -11.97
N PHE A 190 7.14 -13.66 -10.84
CA PHE A 190 5.99 -13.45 -9.97
C PHE A 190 5.98 -12.06 -9.31
N ALA A 191 7.14 -11.44 -9.09
CA ALA A 191 7.23 -10.06 -8.63
C ALA A 191 6.55 -9.11 -9.62
N ILE A 192 6.62 -9.37 -10.93
CA ILE A 192 5.93 -8.57 -11.95
C ILE A 192 4.41 -8.65 -11.74
N TYR A 193 3.86 -9.83 -11.46
CA TYR A 193 2.44 -9.98 -11.12
C TYR A 193 2.05 -9.11 -9.92
N ILE A 194 2.83 -9.19 -8.83
CA ILE A 194 2.56 -8.45 -7.59
C ILE A 194 2.67 -6.92 -7.80
N LEU A 195 3.65 -6.47 -8.58
CA LEU A 195 3.90 -5.05 -8.81
C LEU A 195 2.92 -4.43 -9.84
N MET A 196 2.29 -5.23 -10.71
CA MET A 196 1.54 -4.71 -11.87
C MET A 196 0.06 -5.11 -11.93
N ASP A 197 -0.39 -6.22 -11.34
CA ASP A 197 -1.75 -6.75 -11.59
C ASP A 197 -2.86 -5.94 -10.91
N ASN A 198 -2.67 -5.59 -9.63
CA ASN A 198 -3.67 -4.85 -8.86
C ASN A 198 -3.54 -3.34 -9.08
N VAL A 199 -2.61 -2.73 -8.37
CA VAL A 199 -2.18 -1.35 -8.55
C VAL A 199 -0.81 -1.38 -9.19
N GLN A 200 -0.67 -0.73 -10.35
CA GLN A 200 0.61 -0.57 -11.03
C GLN A 200 1.52 0.39 -10.24
N ILE A 201 2.84 0.18 -10.32
CA ILE A 201 3.86 0.98 -9.60
C ILE A 201 3.88 2.47 -9.96
N ASN A 202 3.22 2.88 -11.04
CA ASN A 202 3.03 4.29 -11.41
C ASN A 202 1.67 4.84 -10.96
N SER A 203 1.24 4.40 -9.78
CA SER A 203 0.09 4.88 -9.03
C SER A 203 0.41 4.77 -7.54
N LEU A 204 -0.07 5.69 -6.72
CA LEU A 204 0.14 5.70 -5.27
C LEU A 204 -0.98 5.02 -4.48
N LEU A 205 -1.96 4.39 -5.16
CA LEU A 205 -2.91 3.52 -4.49
C LEU A 205 -2.20 2.45 -3.66
N VAL A 206 -2.74 2.18 -2.48
CA VAL A 206 -2.06 1.35 -1.47
C VAL A 206 -2.46 -0.11 -1.48
N ASP A 207 -3.31 -0.56 -2.40
CA ASP A 207 -3.87 -1.92 -2.38
C ASP A 207 -2.78 -3.02 -2.52
N SER A 208 -1.81 -2.86 -3.44
CA SER A 208 -0.66 -3.79 -3.56
C SER A 208 0.29 -3.71 -2.35
N LEU A 209 0.48 -2.51 -1.79
CA LEU A 209 1.29 -2.28 -0.59
C LEU A 209 0.65 -2.97 0.62
N LEU A 210 -0.67 -2.89 0.76
CA LEU A 210 -1.40 -3.54 1.83
C LEU A 210 -1.24 -5.07 1.77
N ALA A 211 -1.40 -5.66 0.59
CA ALA A 211 -1.27 -7.11 0.43
C ALA A 211 0.13 -7.62 0.78
N THR A 212 1.16 -6.97 0.25
CA THR A 212 2.58 -7.35 0.47
C THR A 212 3.03 -7.08 1.90
N SER A 213 2.67 -5.94 2.49
CA SER A 213 3.00 -5.62 3.88
C SER A 213 2.32 -6.56 4.88
N SER A 214 1.06 -6.90 4.62
CA SER A 214 0.31 -7.87 5.42
C SER A 214 0.93 -9.28 5.32
N PHE A 215 1.35 -9.66 4.12
CA PHE A 215 2.09 -10.90 3.90
C PHE A 215 3.40 -10.91 4.70
N ALA A 216 4.22 -9.86 4.60
CA ALA A 216 5.48 -9.77 5.32
C ALA A 216 5.28 -9.85 6.84
N LEU A 217 4.24 -9.20 7.37
CA LEU A 217 3.87 -9.28 8.78
C LEU A 217 3.55 -10.73 9.20
N LEU A 218 2.67 -11.42 8.48
CA LEU A 218 2.30 -12.80 8.82
C LEU A 218 3.47 -13.78 8.59
N ALA A 219 4.27 -13.58 7.55
CA ALA A 219 5.47 -14.35 7.28
C ALA A 219 6.50 -14.21 8.41
N PHE A 220 6.66 -13.00 8.96
CA PHE A 220 7.55 -12.74 10.08
C PHE A 220 7.08 -13.44 11.36
N VAL A 221 5.81 -13.25 11.74
CA VAL A 221 5.29 -13.85 12.99
C VAL A 221 5.18 -15.38 12.94
N SER A 222 5.05 -15.95 11.73
CA SER A 222 5.06 -17.40 11.54
C SER A 222 6.46 -18.00 11.52
N GLN A 223 7.47 -17.25 11.09
CA GLN A 223 8.85 -17.72 11.04
C GLN A 223 9.53 -17.70 12.40
N TYR A 224 9.41 -16.60 13.14
CA TYR A 224 10.20 -16.42 14.37
C TYR A 224 9.45 -16.94 15.60
N ASP A 225 10.22 -17.44 16.57
CA ASP A 225 9.70 -17.75 17.90
C ASP A 225 10.02 -16.64 18.91
N PHE A 226 8.99 -15.91 19.32
CA PHE A 226 9.09 -14.82 20.28
C PHE A 226 9.19 -15.31 21.72
N ALA A 227 8.86 -16.58 22.01
CA ALA A 227 9.10 -17.15 23.34
C ALA A 227 10.61 -17.37 23.57
N GLU A 228 11.35 -17.76 22.53
CA GLU A 228 12.80 -17.93 22.57
C GLU A 228 13.53 -16.57 22.56
N ASN A 229 13.05 -15.61 21.76
CA ASN A 229 13.66 -14.28 21.65
C ASN A 229 12.63 -13.15 21.69
N LYS A 230 12.29 -12.69 22.91
CA LYS A 230 11.34 -11.58 23.12
C LYS A 230 11.82 -10.25 22.54
N ASN A 231 13.12 -10.05 22.31
CA ASN A 231 13.64 -8.81 21.72
C ASN A 231 13.10 -8.56 20.31
N LEU A 232 12.66 -9.62 19.60
CA LEU A 232 12.01 -9.50 18.30
C LEU A 232 10.68 -8.74 18.34
N LEU A 233 10.06 -8.56 19.52
CA LEU A 233 8.88 -7.70 19.68
C LEU A 233 9.18 -6.24 19.34
N ILE A 234 10.42 -5.78 19.54
CA ILE A 234 10.87 -4.43 19.16
C ILE A 234 10.82 -4.25 17.64
N ILE A 235 11.10 -5.31 16.88
CA ILE A 235 11.02 -5.33 15.41
C ILE A 235 9.57 -5.43 14.94
N LEU A 236 8.77 -6.25 15.63
CA LEU A 236 7.37 -6.46 15.30
C LEU A 236 6.51 -5.21 15.54
N LEU A 237 6.84 -4.40 16.55
CA LEU A 237 6.13 -3.16 16.91
C LEU A 237 5.91 -2.22 15.71
N PRO A 238 6.95 -1.72 15.02
CA PRO A 238 6.78 -0.83 13.87
C PRO A 238 6.13 -1.53 12.67
N MET A 239 6.27 -2.85 12.52
CA MET A 239 5.56 -3.59 11.47
C MET A 239 4.04 -3.52 11.67
N ILE A 240 3.56 -3.70 12.91
CA ILE A 240 2.13 -3.58 13.23
C ILE A 240 1.64 -2.14 13.07
N ILE A 241 2.40 -1.14 13.56
CA ILE A 241 2.04 0.28 13.46
C ILE A 241 1.88 0.67 11.99
N SER A 242 2.92 0.44 11.18
CA SER A 242 2.92 0.79 9.75
C SER A 242 1.80 0.10 8.99
N VAL A 243 1.61 -1.23 9.15
CA VAL A 243 0.52 -1.95 8.46
C VAL A 243 -0.85 -1.42 8.87
N SER A 244 -1.09 -1.21 10.17
CA SER A 244 -2.37 -0.70 10.68
C SER A 244 -2.72 0.67 10.11
N LEU A 245 -1.71 1.47 9.76
CA LEU A 245 -1.86 2.83 9.24
C LEU A 245 -1.85 2.91 7.70
N ILE A 246 -1.79 1.79 6.96
CA ILE A 246 -1.87 1.84 5.48
C ILE A 246 -3.27 2.27 5.03
N LYS A 247 -4.31 1.65 5.61
CA LYS A 247 -5.73 1.88 5.29
C LYS A 247 -6.59 1.19 6.36
N ASN A 248 -7.81 1.65 6.58
CA ASN A 248 -8.74 1.02 7.55
C ASN A 248 -8.94 -0.50 7.32
N SER A 249 -8.93 -0.98 6.08
CA SER A 249 -9.03 -2.41 5.77
C SER A 249 -7.82 -3.23 6.23
N ALA A 250 -6.69 -2.59 6.59
CA ALA A 250 -5.51 -3.26 7.09
C ALA A 250 -5.73 -3.94 8.45
N LEU A 251 -6.70 -3.45 9.24
CA LEU A 251 -7.03 -4.04 10.55
C LEU A 251 -7.45 -5.50 10.44
N PHE A 252 -8.10 -5.88 9.34
CA PHE A 252 -8.41 -7.28 9.07
C PHE A 252 -7.14 -8.14 9.01
N PHE A 253 -6.11 -7.69 8.28
CA PHE A 253 -4.88 -8.44 8.10
C PHE A 253 -4.04 -8.50 9.38
N VAL A 254 -3.98 -7.39 10.12
CA VAL A 254 -3.33 -7.35 11.44
C VAL A 254 -4.08 -8.25 12.43
N LEU A 255 -5.41 -8.33 12.37
CA LEU A 255 -6.21 -9.26 13.17
C LEU A 255 -5.87 -10.71 12.81
N VAL A 256 -5.69 -11.06 11.53
CA VAL A 256 -5.25 -12.42 11.12
C VAL A 256 -3.89 -12.77 11.74
N ALA A 257 -2.91 -11.85 11.69
CA ALA A 257 -1.61 -12.05 12.35
C ALA A 257 -1.74 -12.15 13.89
N SER A 258 -2.62 -11.35 14.48
CA SER A 258 -2.92 -11.38 15.92
C SER A 258 -3.52 -12.72 16.35
N LEU A 259 -4.50 -13.24 15.61
CA LEU A 259 -5.12 -14.53 15.89
C LEU A 259 -4.12 -15.69 15.71
N TYR A 260 -3.23 -15.59 14.72
CA TYR A 260 -2.14 -16.55 14.56
C TYR A 260 -1.21 -16.56 15.80
N MET A 261 -0.74 -15.39 16.26
CA MET A 261 0.11 -15.29 17.44
C MET A 261 -0.60 -15.71 18.73
N LEU A 262 -1.85 -15.28 18.93
CA LEU A 262 -2.68 -15.71 20.06
C LEU A 262 -2.79 -17.23 20.09
N LYS A 263 -3.10 -17.87 18.96
CA LYS A 263 -3.16 -19.34 18.88
C LYS A 263 -1.81 -19.98 19.19
N LYS A 264 -0.71 -19.45 18.66
CA LYS A 264 0.66 -20.00 18.87
C LYS A 264 1.07 -19.93 20.34
N TYR A 265 0.75 -18.84 21.05
CA TYR A 265 1.23 -18.58 22.41
C TYR A 265 0.15 -18.66 23.49
N TRP A 266 -1.09 -19.06 23.18
CA TRP A 266 -2.24 -19.09 24.10
C TRP A 266 -1.95 -19.78 25.44
N LYS A 267 -1.19 -20.89 25.38
CA LYS A 267 -0.88 -21.71 26.56
C LYS A 267 0.39 -21.27 27.29
N ASN A 268 1.34 -20.63 26.59
CA ASN A 268 2.70 -20.43 27.08
C ASN A 268 2.95 -18.98 27.49
N ASP A 269 2.56 -18.01 26.65
CA ASP A 269 2.77 -16.58 26.92
C ASP A 269 1.68 -15.73 26.23
N LYS A 270 0.56 -15.52 26.94
CA LYS A 270 -0.59 -14.77 26.43
C LYS A 270 -0.26 -13.32 26.13
N LEU A 271 0.74 -12.73 26.79
CA LEU A 271 1.15 -11.34 26.54
C LEU A 271 1.84 -11.22 25.19
N VAL A 272 2.76 -12.14 24.88
CA VAL A 272 3.37 -12.26 23.54
C VAL A 272 2.29 -12.52 22.50
N GLY A 273 1.36 -13.45 22.78
CA GLY A 273 0.25 -13.75 21.87
C GLY A 273 -0.65 -12.56 21.57
N ALA A 274 -0.99 -11.75 22.59
CA ALA A 274 -1.86 -10.58 22.48
C ALA A 274 -1.15 -9.33 21.96
N PHE A 275 0.18 -9.32 21.89
CA PHE A 275 0.98 -8.15 21.54
C PHE A 275 0.51 -7.46 20.24
N PRO A 276 0.30 -8.15 19.10
CA PRO A 276 -0.14 -7.48 17.89
C PRO A 276 -1.51 -6.83 18.00
N LEU A 277 -2.43 -7.45 18.75
CA LEU A 277 -3.78 -6.93 18.96
C LEU A 277 -3.74 -5.65 19.80
N VAL A 278 -2.91 -5.63 20.85
CA VAL A 278 -2.72 -4.45 21.70
C VAL A 278 -2.11 -3.29 20.91
N ILE A 279 -1.04 -3.53 20.17
CA ILE A 279 -0.39 -2.49 19.36
C ILE A 279 -1.33 -1.98 18.26
N MET A 280 -2.09 -2.86 17.60
CA MET A 280 -3.11 -2.46 16.64
C MET A 280 -4.14 -1.53 17.30
N PHE A 281 -4.67 -1.90 18.47
CA PHE A 281 -5.62 -1.07 19.19
C PHE A 281 -5.05 0.30 19.56
N LEU A 282 -3.84 0.35 20.13
CA LEU A 282 -3.17 1.60 20.51
C LEU A 282 -2.91 2.50 19.29
N THR A 283 -2.46 1.91 18.18
CA THR A 283 -2.21 2.64 16.93
C THR A 283 -3.50 3.27 16.40
N ASN A 284 -4.59 2.51 16.32
CA ASN A 284 -5.88 3.04 15.85
C ASN A 284 -6.47 4.09 16.80
N LYS A 285 -6.30 3.90 18.11
CA LYS A 285 -6.71 4.89 19.10
C LYS A 285 -5.94 6.19 18.93
N SER A 286 -4.62 6.13 18.73
CA SER A 286 -3.80 7.32 18.47
C SER A 286 -4.25 8.07 17.21
N TRP A 287 -4.50 7.35 16.12
CA TRP A 287 -5.00 7.95 14.87
C TRP A 287 -6.40 8.56 15.07
N SER A 288 -7.30 7.85 15.75
CA SER A 288 -8.65 8.35 16.04
C SER A 288 -8.63 9.63 16.90
N ILE A 289 -7.73 9.71 17.89
CA ILE A 289 -7.54 10.92 18.69
C ILE A 289 -7.07 12.09 17.81
N HIS A 290 -6.09 11.86 16.94
CA HIS A 290 -5.64 12.87 15.99
C HIS A 290 -6.80 13.36 15.11
N VAL A 291 -7.58 12.45 14.52
CA VAL A 291 -8.71 12.80 13.65
C VAL A 291 -9.77 13.61 14.41
N LYS A 292 -10.19 13.16 15.61
CA LYS A 292 -11.22 13.84 16.40
C LYS A 292 -10.82 15.22 16.89
N ARG A 293 -9.53 15.45 17.14
CA ARG A 293 -9.03 16.77 17.58
C ARG A 293 -8.96 17.78 16.44
N ASN A 294 -8.79 17.33 15.21
CA ASN A 294 -8.47 18.21 14.08
C ASN A 294 -9.60 18.33 13.05
N PHE A 295 -10.59 17.43 13.04
CA PHE A 295 -11.66 17.42 12.05
C PHE A 295 -13.04 17.31 12.70
N THR A 296 -13.96 18.16 12.25
CA THR A 296 -15.37 18.17 12.69
C THR A 296 -16.26 17.30 11.80
N ASP A 297 -15.98 17.22 10.50
CA ASP A 297 -16.69 16.36 9.56
C ASP A 297 -15.91 15.06 9.28
N LEU A 298 -16.48 13.95 9.72
CA LEU A 298 -15.94 12.61 9.52
C LEU A 298 -16.54 12.04 8.23
N GLY A 299 -15.90 12.33 7.09
CA GLY A 299 -16.37 11.96 5.74
C GLY A 299 -16.73 10.46 5.54
N LYS A 300 -17.18 10.09 4.33
CA LYS A 300 -17.85 8.80 4.00
C LYS A 300 -17.13 7.49 4.39
N HIS A 301 -15.89 7.55 4.84
CA HIS A 301 -15.07 6.41 5.26
C HIS A 301 -14.86 6.34 6.79
N SER A 302 -15.63 7.11 7.56
CA SER A 302 -15.59 7.09 9.01
C SER A 302 -16.19 5.79 9.58
N MET A 303 -15.41 5.08 10.39
CA MET A 303 -15.85 3.84 11.07
C MET A 303 -16.60 4.18 12.36
N SER A 304 -17.83 4.69 12.24
CA SER A 304 -18.70 5.00 13.39
C SER A 304 -20.06 4.32 13.28
N PHE A 305 -20.67 3.99 14.42
CA PHE A 305 -22.00 3.37 14.46
C PHE A 305 -23.06 4.27 13.80
N ALA A 306 -22.98 5.59 14.01
CA ALA A 306 -23.86 6.56 13.39
C ALA A 306 -23.72 6.56 11.85
N SER A 307 -22.49 6.48 11.35
CA SER A 307 -22.21 6.38 9.90
C SER A 307 -22.80 5.10 9.30
N TYR A 308 -22.66 3.96 9.96
CA TYR A 308 -23.22 2.68 9.49
C TYR A 308 -24.75 2.67 9.51
N LYS A 309 -25.38 3.22 10.55
CA LYS A 309 -26.83 3.35 10.63
C LYS A 309 -27.36 4.23 9.49
N LYS A 310 -26.71 5.36 9.23
CA LYS A 310 -27.05 6.28 8.13
C LYS A 310 -26.88 5.62 6.76
N GLY A 311 -25.78 4.90 6.55
CA GLY A 311 -25.51 4.21 5.27
C GLY A 311 -26.49 3.06 4.98
N LEU A 312 -27.00 2.40 6.03
CA LEU A 312 -28.07 1.41 5.89
C LEU A 312 -29.44 2.06 5.66
N SER A 313 -29.78 3.13 6.39
CA SER A 313 -31.10 3.78 6.27
C SER A 313 -31.37 4.37 4.88
N THR A 314 -30.32 4.67 4.11
CA THR A 314 -30.45 5.14 2.73
C THR A 314 -30.74 4.03 1.70
N LYS A 315 -30.80 2.76 2.13
CA LYS A 315 -31.01 1.60 1.24
C LYS A 315 -32.33 0.91 1.56
N ASN A 316 -33.14 0.69 0.54
CA ASN A 316 -34.34 -0.15 0.64
C ASN A 316 -34.02 -1.63 0.35
N PHE A 317 -34.99 -2.51 0.60
CA PHE A 317 -34.82 -3.96 0.43
C PHE A 317 -34.41 -4.35 -0.99
N SER A 318 -35.00 -3.73 -2.02
CA SER A 318 -34.67 -4.02 -3.43
C SER A 318 -33.21 -3.66 -3.76
N THR A 319 -32.71 -2.54 -3.24
CA THR A 319 -31.31 -2.14 -3.39
C THR A 319 -30.38 -3.16 -2.72
N ILE A 320 -30.69 -3.60 -1.51
CA ILE A 320 -29.89 -4.61 -0.80
C ILE A 320 -29.86 -5.91 -1.60
N MET A 321 -31.02 -6.39 -2.06
CA MET A 321 -31.11 -7.61 -2.88
C MET A 321 -30.27 -7.52 -4.16
N GLN A 322 -30.30 -6.36 -4.83
CA GLN A 322 -29.48 -6.13 -6.02
C GLN A 322 -27.98 -6.14 -5.70
N ILE A 323 -27.56 -5.51 -4.61
CA ILE A 323 -26.17 -5.55 -4.13
C ILE A 323 -25.77 -7.00 -3.84
N SER A 324 -26.60 -7.76 -3.12
CA SER A 324 -26.34 -9.17 -2.78
C SER A 324 -26.19 -10.04 -4.03
N LYS A 325 -27.09 -9.91 -5.01
CA LYS A 325 -27.03 -10.66 -6.27
C LYS A 325 -25.74 -10.34 -7.05
N ASN A 326 -25.42 -9.06 -7.18
CA ASN A 326 -24.21 -8.63 -7.87
C ASN A 326 -22.95 -9.10 -7.14
N PHE A 327 -22.94 -9.02 -5.80
CA PHE A 327 -21.80 -9.45 -4.98
C PHE A 327 -21.57 -10.96 -5.08
N LEU A 328 -22.63 -11.77 -4.98
CA LEU A 328 -22.53 -13.23 -5.15
C LEU A 328 -22.02 -13.59 -6.55
N LYS A 329 -22.55 -12.95 -7.60
CA LYS A 329 -22.06 -13.15 -8.97
C LYS A 329 -20.55 -12.86 -9.05
N ALA A 330 -20.12 -11.71 -8.54
CA ALA A 330 -18.72 -11.32 -8.57
C ALA A 330 -17.81 -12.26 -7.75
N LEU A 331 -18.31 -12.81 -6.64
CA LEU A 331 -17.59 -13.79 -5.81
C LEU A 331 -17.31 -15.10 -6.55
N PHE A 332 -18.27 -15.61 -7.34
CA PHE A 332 -18.11 -16.83 -8.13
C PHE A 332 -17.34 -16.63 -9.45
N GLU A 333 -17.28 -15.40 -9.96
CA GLU A 333 -16.46 -15.05 -11.13
C GLU A 333 -14.95 -15.01 -10.81
N GLU A 334 -14.57 -15.09 -9.53
CA GLU A 334 -13.20 -14.94 -9.04
C GLU A 334 -12.36 -16.22 -9.21
N ARG A 335 -11.96 -16.50 -10.45
CA ARG A 335 -11.32 -17.76 -10.87
C ARG A 335 -9.97 -18.06 -10.21
N ILE A 336 -9.17 -17.05 -9.89
CA ILE A 336 -7.78 -17.27 -9.43
C ILE A 336 -7.75 -17.91 -8.03
N ILE A 337 -8.63 -17.47 -7.12
CA ILE A 337 -8.77 -18.09 -5.80
C ILE A 337 -9.31 -19.52 -5.92
N LEU A 338 -10.27 -19.76 -6.82
CA LEU A 338 -10.79 -21.11 -7.07
C LEU A 338 -9.68 -22.05 -7.57
N ILE A 339 -8.86 -21.60 -8.52
CA ILE A 339 -7.70 -22.37 -9.01
C ILE A 339 -6.71 -22.64 -7.88
N LEU A 340 -6.40 -21.65 -7.04
CA LEU A 340 -5.53 -21.84 -5.88
C LEU A 340 -6.09 -22.91 -4.92
N LEU A 341 -7.39 -22.86 -4.61
CA LEU A 341 -8.05 -23.86 -3.76
C LEU A 341 -7.97 -25.26 -4.37
N ILE A 342 -8.19 -25.40 -5.69
CA ILE A 342 -8.05 -26.67 -6.41
C ILE A 342 -6.61 -27.18 -6.32
N ILE A 343 -5.61 -26.33 -6.56
CA ILE A 343 -4.19 -26.69 -6.43
C ILE A 343 -3.91 -27.20 -5.01
N LEU A 344 -4.43 -26.53 -3.97
CA LEU A 344 -4.23 -26.94 -2.58
C LEU A 344 -4.93 -28.27 -2.23
N ILE A 345 -6.13 -28.53 -2.80
CA ILE A 345 -6.82 -29.81 -2.65
C ILE A 345 -6.01 -30.93 -3.31
N VAL A 346 -5.56 -30.74 -4.54
CA VAL A 346 -4.72 -31.72 -5.25
C VAL A 346 -3.41 -31.95 -4.50
N ALA A 347 -2.76 -30.88 -4.04
CA ALA A 347 -1.54 -30.95 -3.24
C ALA A 347 -1.76 -31.72 -1.92
N TYR A 348 -2.90 -31.54 -1.24
CA TYR A 348 -3.26 -32.29 -0.04
C TYR A 348 -3.34 -33.79 -0.30
N PHE A 349 -3.94 -34.22 -1.41
CA PHE A 349 -3.99 -35.65 -1.77
C PHE A 349 -2.63 -36.21 -2.21
N ILE A 350 -1.88 -35.49 -3.06
CA ILE A 350 -0.52 -35.89 -3.50
C ILE A 350 0.45 -36.00 -2.32
N ALA A 351 0.28 -35.15 -1.31
CA ALA A 351 1.05 -35.16 -0.08
C ALA A 351 0.51 -36.14 0.97
N ASN A 352 -0.27 -37.15 0.57
CA ASN A 352 -0.82 -38.18 1.47
C ASN A 352 -1.58 -37.60 2.67
N LYS A 353 -2.40 -36.58 2.42
CA LYS A 353 -3.22 -35.89 3.43
C LYS A 353 -2.40 -35.18 4.53
N ASP A 354 -1.20 -34.69 4.20
CA ASP A 354 -0.34 -33.94 5.12
C ASP A 354 -1.05 -32.71 5.71
N LYS A 355 -0.89 -32.53 7.03
CA LYS A 355 -1.58 -31.51 7.83
C LYS A 355 -1.25 -30.09 7.38
N ILE A 356 -0.07 -29.83 6.82
CA ILE A 356 0.34 -28.50 6.34
C ILE A 356 -0.58 -28.06 5.20
N TYR A 357 -0.79 -28.90 4.19
CA TYR A 357 -1.67 -28.60 3.05
C TYR A 357 -3.12 -28.45 3.48
N ARG A 358 -3.59 -29.30 4.40
CA ARG A 358 -4.94 -29.16 4.99
C ARG A 358 -5.12 -27.82 5.71
N ASN A 359 -4.17 -27.47 6.58
CA ASN A 359 -4.22 -26.23 7.33
C ASN A 359 -4.14 -25.01 6.41
N LEU A 360 -3.33 -25.08 5.35
CA LEU A 360 -3.24 -24.03 4.35
C LEU A 360 -4.54 -23.88 3.55
N LEU A 361 -5.16 -24.99 3.12
CA LEU A 361 -6.46 -24.98 2.46
C LEU A 361 -7.54 -24.34 3.34
N ILE A 362 -7.63 -24.75 4.61
CA ILE A 362 -8.56 -24.16 5.58
C ILE A 362 -8.28 -22.69 5.79
N PHE A 363 -7.00 -22.32 5.95
CA PHE A 363 -6.60 -20.92 6.14
C PHE A 363 -7.02 -20.05 4.96
N VAL A 364 -6.72 -20.47 3.72
CA VAL A 364 -7.10 -19.74 2.50
C VAL A 364 -8.62 -19.59 2.41
N GLY A 365 -9.37 -20.68 2.62
CA GLY A 365 -10.83 -20.65 2.57
C GLY A 365 -11.45 -19.72 3.62
N VAL A 366 -11.05 -19.86 4.89
CA VAL A 366 -11.59 -19.06 6.00
C VAL A 366 -11.23 -17.58 5.82
N VAL A 367 -9.97 -17.26 5.56
CA VAL A 367 -9.52 -15.86 5.44
C VAL A 367 -10.15 -15.19 4.22
N TYR A 368 -10.26 -15.88 3.09
CA TYR A 368 -10.95 -15.36 1.90
C TYR A 368 -12.42 -15.06 2.21
N LEU A 369 -13.16 -16.03 2.75
CA LEU A 369 -14.59 -15.86 3.04
C LEU A 369 -14.85 -14.78 4.09
N SER A 370 -14.03 -14.71 5.15
CA SER A 370 -14.13 -13.65 6.16
C SER A 370 -13.87 -12.26 5.56
N TYR A 371 -12.89 -12.13 4.66
CA TYR A 371 -12.63 -10.87 3.96
C TYR A 371 -13.78 -10.48 3.03
N GLN A 372 -14.33 -11.44 2.28
CA GLN A 372 -15.47 -11.18 1.40
C GLN A 372 -16.72 -10.80 2.19
N LEU A 373 -16.96 -11.43 3.35
CA LEU A 373 -18.01 -11.01 4.26
C LEU A 373 -17.81 -9.55 4.72
N GLY A 374 -16.58 -9.17 5.09
CA GLY A 374 -16.24 -7.79 5.42
C GLY A 374 -16.54 -6.80 4.29
N ASN A 375 -16.15 -7.12 3.04
CA ASN A 375 -16.46 -6.29 1.87
C ASN A 375 -17.97 -6.19 1.64
N TYR A 376 -18.69 -7.30 1.75
CA TYR A 376 -20.14 -7.33 1.59
C TYR A 376 -20.83 -6.42 2.62
N LEU A 377 -20.44 -6.52 3.89
CA LEU A 377 -20.94 -5.64 4.95
C LEU A 377 -20.59 -4.17 4.65
N MET A 378 -19.38 -3.86 4.18
CA MET A 378 -19.05 -2.49 3.78
C MET A 378 -19.98 -1.96 2.66
N TYR A 379 -20.30 -2.78 1.65
CA TYR A 379 -21.25 -2.38 0.59
C TYR A 379 -22.65 -2.10 1.12
N ILE A 380 -23.12 -2.87 2.10
CA ILE A 380 -24.43 -2.69 2.72
C ILE A 380 -24.45 -1.49 3.66
N PHE A 381 -23.48 -1.40 4.58
CA PHE A 381 -23.56 -0.46 5.71
C PHE A 381 -22.84 0.86 5.46
N SER A 382 -21.87 0.93 4.55
CA SER A 382 -21.00 2.11 4.40
C SER A 382 -21.06 2.75 3.02
N MET A 383 -21.15 1.95 1.96
CA MET A 383 -21.02 2.44 0.58
C MET A 383 -22.31 3.10 0.07
N PRO A 384 -22.26 4.28 -0.59
CA PRO A 384 -23.45 4.90 -1.18
C PRO A 384 -24.13 3.98 -2.21
N SER A 385 -25.46 4.01 -2.30
CA SER A 385 -26.25 3.07 -3.11
C SER A 385 -25.80 2.97 -4.56
N GLY A 386 -25.53 4.11 -5.22
CA GLY A 386 -25.07 4.14 -6.61
C GLY A 386 -23.69 3.50 -6.82
N GLU A 387 -22.78 3.67 -5.88
CA GLU A 387 -21.46 3.01 -5.90
C GLU A 387 -21.56 1.52 -5.52
N ALA A 388 -22.46 1.19 -4.58
CA ALA A 388 -22.63 -0.15 -4.04
C ALA A 388 -23.25 -1.13 -5.03
N ILE A 389 -24.28 -0.71 -5.78
CA ILE A 389 -24.90 -1.53 -6.82
C ILE A 389 -23.89 -1.92 -7.89
N LYS A 390 -22.98 -0.99 -8.24
CA LYS A 390 -21.91 -1.20 -9.23
C LYS A 390 -20.70 -1.95 -8.66
N LEU A 391 -20.71 -2.28 -7.37
CA LEU A 391 -19.57 -2.85 -6.65
C LEU A 391 -18.28 -2.03 -6.87
N ALA A 392 -18.37 -0.70 -6.80
CA ALA A 392 -17.22 0.14 -7.12
C ALA A 392 -16.02 -0.22 -6.24
N GLY A 393 -14.84 -0.35 -6.85
CA GLY A 393 -13.61 -0.78 -6.18
C GLY A 393 -13.48 -2.28 -5.90
N TYR A 394 -14.51 -3.12 -6.11
CA TYR A 394 -14.47 -4.55 -5.75
C TYR A 394 -13.28 -5.30 -6.35
N GLY A 395 -12.98 -5.02 -7.62
CA GLY A 395 -11.83 -5.60 -8.31
C GLY A 395 -10.50 -5.37 -7.58
N ARG A 396 -10.30 -4.18 -6.99
CA ARG A 396 -9.09 -3.88 -6.18
C ARG A 396 -9.09 -4.63 -4.86
N TYR A 397 -10.25 -4.70 -4.19
CA TYR A 397 -10.38 -5.38 -2.90
C TYR A 397 -10.09 -6.88 -3.03
N VAL A 398 -10.65 -7.52 -4.06
CA VAL A 398 -10.42 -8.93 -4.39
C VAL A 398 -8.96 -9.19 -4.74
N LYS A 399 -8.37 -8.36 -5.60
CA LYS A 399 -6.95 -8.51 -5.96
C LYS A 399 -6.01 -8.34 -4.76
N THR A 400 -6.38 -7.50 -3.79
CA THR A 400 -5.62 -7.32 -2.54
C THR A 400 -5.58 -8.62 -1.72
N ILE A 401 -6.74 -9.19 -1.40
CA ILE A 401 -6.80 -10.44 -0.63
C ILE A 401 -6.21 -11.61 -1.42
N ARG A 402 -6.38 -11.62 -2.74
CA ARG A 402 -5.80 -12.62 -3.65
C ARG A 402 -4.27 -12.60 -3.61
N ALA A 403 -3.64 -11.44 -3.78
CA ALA A 403 -2.20 -11.32 -3.70
C ALA A 403 -1.67 -11.78 -2.32
N TYR A 404 -2.32 -11.35 -1.24
CA TYR A 404 -1.97 -11.80 0.11
C TYR A 404 -2.02 -13.33 0.28
N LEU A 405 -3.12 -13.97 -0.15
CA LEU A 405 -3.30 -15.42 0.00
C LEU A 405 -2.36 -16.23 -0.90
N LEU A 406 -2.05 -15.74 -2.12
CA LEU A 406 -1.06 -16.36 -2.99
C LEU A 406 0.33 -16.33 -2.36
N LEU A 407 0.74 -15.19 -1.81
CA LEU A 407 2.04 -15.02 -1.16
C LEU A 407 2.18 -15.92 0.07
N ILE A 408 1.19 -15.95 0.95
CA ILE A 408 1.19 -16.83 2.13
C ILE A 408 1.17 -18.30 1.73
N SER A 409 0.37 -18.66 0.73
CA SER A 409 0.30 -20.05 0.25
C SER A 409 1.65 -20.53 -0.26
N PHE A 410 2.34 -19.72 -1.07
CA PHE A 410 3.68 -20.08 -1.54
C PHE A 410 4.69 -20.13 -0.40
N TYR A 411 4.65 -19.15 0.49
CA TYR A 411 5.62 -19.04 1.58
C TYR A 411 5.53 -20.21 2.59
N TRP A 412 4.34 -20.67 2.93
CA TRP A 412 4.15 -21.81 3.83
C TRP A 412 4.24 -23.18 3.15
N MET A 413 4.20 -23.24 1.81
CA MET A 413 4.26 -24.51 1.09
C MET A 413 5.65 -25.16 1.20
N PRO A 414 5.73 -26.46 1.56
CA PRO A 414 6.97 -27.22 1.62
C PRO A 414 7.27 -27.87 0.25
N PHE A 415 7.97 -27.14 -0.61
CA PHE A 415 8.29 -27.55 -1.99
C PHE A 415 9.26 -28.73 -2.10
N ASP A 416 10.02 -28.98 -1.05
CA ASP A 416 10.99 -30.07 -0.90
C ASP A 416 10.31 -31.45 -0.81
N LYS A 417 9.12 -31.54 -0.20
CA LYS A 417 8.43 -32.81 0.03
C LYS A 417 7.96 -33.52 -1.24
N LYS A 418 7.50 -32.76 -2.25
CA LYS A 418 6.92 -33.31 -3.50
C LYS A 418 7.16 -32.36 -4.68
N LYS A 419 8.07 -32.73 -5.59
CA LYS A 419 8.44 -31.92 -6.77
C LYS A 419 7.25 -31.51 -7.65
N ILE A 420 6.26 -32.39 -7.83
CA ILE A 420 5.06 -32.11 -8.65
C ILE A 420 4.30 -30.90 -8.12
N ILE A 421 4.14 -30.78 -6.79
CA ILE A 421 3.45 -29.65 -6.15
C ILE A 421 4.19 -28.34 -6.43
N ALA A 422 5.53 -28.36 -6.37
CA ALA A 422 6.35 -27.20 -6.70
C ALA A 422 6.20 -26.76 -8.17
N ILE A 423 6.18 -27.72 -9.10
CA ILE A 423 5.99 -27.44 -10.52
C ILE A 423 4.61 -26.82 -10.78
N MET A 424 3.55 -27.38 -10.21
CA MET A 424 2.18 -26.83 -10.35
C MET A 424 2.11 -25.38 -9.88
N MET A 425 2.70 -25.08 -8.72
CA MET A 425 2.71 -23.72 -8.17
C MET A 425 3.56 -22.77 -9.03
N ALA A 426 4.73 -23.21 -9.51
CA ALA A 426 5.58 -22.43 -10.39
C ALA A 426 4.87 -22.07 -11.71
N VAL A 427 4.24 -23.06 -12.36
CA VAL A 427 3.46 -22.84 -13.59
C VAL A 427 2.33 -21.85 -13.34
N PHE A 428 1.64 -21.97 -12.20
CA PHE A 428 0.57 -21.05 -11.84
C PHE A 428 1.08 -19.61 -11.66
N MET A 429 2.24 -19.40 -11.02
CA MET A 429 2.85 -18.07 -10.88
C MET A 429 3.25 -17.45 -12.22
N VAL A 430 3.83 -18.25 -13.12
CA VAL A 430 4.18 -17.80 -14.47
C VAL A 430 2.92 -17.44 -15.25
N PHE A 431 1.87 -18.26 -15.17
CA PHE A 431 0.57 -17.99 -15.79
C PHE A 431 -0.04 -16.67 -15.31
N LEU A 432 -0.03 -16.42 -13.99
CA LEU A 432 -0.53 -15.16 -13.42
C LEU A 432 0.25 -13.93 -13.95
N SER A 433 1.54 -14.10 -14.19
CA SER A 433 2.44 -13.03 -14.62
C SER A 433 2.34 -12.70 -16.11
N TYR A 434 1.71 -13.56 -16.92
CA TYR A 434 1.59 -13.36 -18.37
C TYR A 434 0.90 -12.04 -18.74
N THR A 435 -0.29 -11.78 -18.19
CA THR A 435 -1.06 -10.57 -18.52
C THR A 435 -0.35 -9.29 -18.09
N PRO A 436 0.19 -9.18 -16.86
CA PRO A 436 0.96 -8.01 -16.46
C PRO A 436 2.24 -7.79 -17.25
N ILE A 437 2.96 -8.84 -17.64
CA ILE A 437 4.15 -8.73 -18.52
C ILE A 437 3.75 -8.13 -19.87
N LYS A 438 2.65 -8.58 -20.48
CA LYS A 438 2.16 -8.03 -21.75
C LYS A 438 1.78 -6.55 -21.64
N LYS A 439 1.36 -6.08 -20.45
CA LYS A 439 1.03 -4.67 -20.21
C LYS A 439 2.25 -3.76 -20.15
N LEU A 440 3.44 -4.28 -19.82
CA LEU A 440 4.67 -3.48 -19.78
C LEU A 440 5.05 -2.91 -21.16
N THR A 441 4.62 -3.55 -22.24
CA THR A 441 4.89 -3.13 -23.63
C THR A 441 3.71 -2.41 -24.29
N TYR A 442 2.55 -2.32 -23.62
CA TYR A 442 1.34 -1.73 -24.18
C TYR A 442 1.29 -0.22 -23.94
N LYS A 443 1.04 0.56 -25.01
CA LYS A 443 0.76 2.00 -24.90
C LYS A 443 -0.71 2.25 -24.60
N ASP A 444 -0.98 2.82 -23.43
CA ASP A 444 -2.33 3.22 -23.02
C ASP A 444 -2.67 4.61 -23.58
N LYS A 445 -3.50 4.65 -24.63
CA LYS A 445 -3.94 5.90 -25.30
C LYS A 445 -4.59 6.89 -24.32
N ASN A 446 -5.30 6.41 -23.30
CA ASN A 446 -5.94 7.31 -22.33
C ASN A 446 -4.90 8.01 -21.47
N ARG A 447 -3.79 7.34 -21.13
CA ARG A 447 -2.68 7.96 -20.41
C ARG A 447 -2.01 9.07 -21.21
N GLU A 448 -1.89 8.92 -22.53
CA GLU A 448 -1.33 9.96 -23.39
C GLU A 448 -2.23 11.22 -23.40
N VAL A 449 -3.55 11.04 -23.48
CA VAL A 449 -4.52 12.14 -23.39
C VAL A 449 -4.43 12.84 -22.04
N TYR A 450 -4.40 12.09 -20.93
CA TYR A 450 -4.30 12.67 -19.60
C TYR A 450 -2.97 13.39 -19.35
N ALA A 451 -1.86 12.85 -19.85
CA ALA A 451 -0.55 13.50 -19.79
C ALA A 451 -0.56 14.83 -20.56
N SER A 452 -1.12 14.83 -21.78
CA SER A 452 -1.24 16.05 -22.59
C SER A 452 -2.11 17.11 -21.91
N ASN A 453 -3.26 16.73 -21.35
CA ASN A 453 -4.13 17.68 -20.65
C ASN A 453 -3.49 18.21 -19.37
N LYS A 454 -2.73 17.39 -18.65
CA LYS A 454 -1.96 17.84 -17.47
C LYS A 454 -0.88 18.85 -17.86
N GLU A 455 -0.18 18.61 -18.97
CA GLU A 455 0.81 19.54 -19.52
C GLU A 455 0.18 20.88 -19.87
N LYS A 456 -0.93 20.86 -20.64
CA LYS A 456 -1.70 22.07 -20.99
C LYS A 456 -2.16 22.85 -19.77
N LEU A 457 -2.66 22.17 -18.73
CA LEU A 457 -3.05 22.83 -17.48
C LEU A 457 -1.83 23.45 -16.77
N SER A 458 -0.67 22.79 -16.83
CA SER A 458 0.55 23.28 -16.18
C SER A 458 1.13 24.53 -16.85
N GLU A 459 0.83 24.79 -18.12
CA GLU A 459 1.24 26.01 -18.85
C GLU A 459 0.74 27.31 -18.23
N ALA A 460 -0.41 27.27 -17.55
CA ALA A 460 -1.06 28.46 -16.98
C ALA A 460 -0.27 29.14 -15.85
N LYS A 461 0.75 28.47 -15.28
CA LYS A 461 1.69 28.99 -14.25
C LYS A 461 1.01 29.87 -13.19
N ILE A 462 -0.05 29.37 -12.57
CA ILE A 462 -0.78 30.09 -11.52
C ILE A 462 0.08 30.18 -10.25
N THR A 463 0.21 31.39 -9.70
CA THR A 463 1.02 31.67 -8.51
C THR A 463 0.14 32.08 -7.32
N GLY A 464 0.49 31.59 -6.13
CA GLY A 464 -0.22 31.87 -4.88
C GLY A 464 -1.27 30.81 -4.54
N GLU A 465 -1.48 30.61 -3.24
CA GLU A 465 -2.40 29.58 -2.74
C GLU A 465 -3.86 30.07 -2.70
N ASN A 466 -4.81 29.14 -2.78
CA ASN A 466 -6.24 29.38 -2.57
C ASN A 466 -6.92 30.39 -3.52
N LYS A 467 -6.31 30.67 -4.67
CA LYS A 467 -6.87 31.51 -5.74
C LYS A 467 -8.18 30.95 -6.28
N LYS A 468 -9.16 31.81 -6.58
CA LYS A 468 -10.38 31.43 -7.30
C LYS A 468 -10.04 31.30 -8.78
N ILE A 469 -10.19 30.09 -9.33
CA ILE A 469 -9.75 29.79 -10.69
C ILE A 469 -10.91 29.18 -11.47
N LEU A 470 -11.16 29.72 -12.66
CA LEU A 470 -12.07 29.15 -13.65
C LEU A 470 -11.25 28.41 -14.71
N VAL A 471 -11.54 27.13 -14.91
CA VAL A 471 -10.92 26.32 -15.96
C VAL A 471 -11.98 25.91 -16.96
N LYS A 472 -11.79 26.29 -18.22
CA LYS A 472 -12.63 25.85 -19.33
C LYS A 472 -11.96 24.67 -20.02
N MET A 473 -12.58 23.51 -19.96
CA MET A 473 -12.07 22.28 -20.59
C MET A 473 -12.87 21.97 -21.85
N LYS A 474 -12.21 21.42 -22.88
CA LYS A 474 -12.86 21.09 -24.15
C LYS A 474 -13.93 19.99 -24.02
N GLU A 475 -13.62 18.92 -23.29
CA GLU A 475 -14.48 17.75 -23.15
C GLU A 475 -14.86 17.52 -21.69
N GLU A 476 -16.15 17.24 -21.47
CA GLU A 476 -16.71 16.95 -20.15
C GLU A 476 -16.10 15.68 -19.55
N ASP A 477 -15.67 15.77 -18.29
CA ASP A 477 -15.35 14.59 -17.51
C ASP A 477 -16.47 14.19 -16.53
N LYS A 478 -17.03 13.00 -16.72
CA LYS A 478 -18.13 12.51 -15.86
C LYS A 478 -17.67 12.05 -14.47
N SER A 479 -16.43 12.35 -14.09
CA SER A 479 -15.76 11.83 -12.88
C SER A 479 -15.02 12.90 -12.07
N SER A 480 -15.10 14.18 -12.44
CA SER A 480 -14.37 15.28 -11.78
C SER A 480 -12.85 15.11 -11.76
N TYR A 481 -12.31 14.30 -12.66
CA TYR A 481 -10.88 14.04 -12.83
C TYR A 481 -10.05 15.31 -13.04
N TYR A 482 -10.43 16.17 -13.99
CA TYR A 482 -9.80 17.46 -14.27
C TYR A 482 -9.96 18.45 -13.13
N TYR A 483 -11.05 18.40 -12.37
CA TYR A 483 -11.18 19.17 -11.14
C TYR A 483 -10.09 18.80 -10.14
N PHE A 484 -9.87 17.51 -9.85
CA PHE A 484 -8.82 17.09 -8.93
C PHE A 484 -7.42 17.33 -9.49
N MET A 485 -7.21 17.12 -10.79
CA MET A 485 -5.94 17.43 -11.45
C MET A 485 -5.60 18.93 -11.34
N ALA A 486 -6.53 19.82 -11.67
CA ALA A 486 -6.34 21.27 -11.54
C ALA A 486 -6.17 21.68 -10.08
N LYS A 487 -6.94 21.11 -9.15
CA LYS A 487 -6.80 21.34 -7.70
C LYS A 487 -5.40 20.99 -7.21
N TYR A 488 -4.88 19.86 -7.68
CA TYR A 488 -3.51 19.46 -7.40
C TYR A 488 -2.52 20.43 -8.06
N LEU A 489 -2.60 20.69 -9.37
CA LEU A 489 -1.62 21.54 -10.08
C LEU A 489 -1.56 22.97 -9.53
N TYR A 490 -2.71 23.57 -9.23
CA TYR A 490 -2.80 24.98 -8.82
C TYR A 490 -2.85 25.18 -7.30
N ASN A 491 -2.78 24.10 -6.52
CA ASN A 491 -2.79 24.15 -5.05
C ASN A 491 -3.95 25.00 -4.49
N SER A 492 -5.14 24.90 -5.09
CA SER A 492 -6.31 25.69 -4.70
C SER A 492 -7.57 24.82 -4.62
N PRO A 493 -8.36 24.90 -3.52
CA PRO A 493 -9.67 24.25 -3.45
C PRO A 493 -10.77 25.05 -4.17
N ASN A 494 -10.53 26.32 -4.52
CA ASN A 494 -11.51 27.24 -5.08
C ASN A 494 -11.49 27.18 -6.62
N LEU A 495 -11.94 26.05 -7.15
CA LEU A 495 -11.93 25.76 -8.58
C LEU A 495 -13.32 25.55 -9.13
N VAL A 496 -13.56 26.11 -10.32
CA VAL A 496 -14.72 25.80 -11.15
C VAL A 496 -14.19 25.24 -12.47
N ILE A 497 -14.62 24.04 -12.82
CA ILE A 497 -14.42 23.48 -14.17
C ILE A 497 -15.72 23.68 -14.93
N THR A 498 -15.65 24.19 -16.14
CA THR A 498 -16.80 24.31 -17.04
C THR A 498 -16.44 23.84 -18.45
N TYR A 499 -17.48 23.46 -19.19
CA TYR A 499 -17.40 22.88 -20.51
C TYR A 499 -18.23 23.71 -21.50
N PRO A 500 -17.92 23.68 -22.81
CA PRO A 500 -18.68 24.40 -23.84
C PRO A 500 -20.18 24.08 -23.84
N GLN A 501 -20.55 22.89 -23.36
CA GLN A 501 -21.92 22.38 -23.32
C GLN A 501 -22.71 22.86 -22.08
N ASP A 502 -22.04 23.49 -21.10
CA ASP A 502 -22.68 23.88 -19.84
C ASP A 502 -23.61 25.07 -20.03
N ASN A 503 -24.85 24.95 -19.54
CA ASN A 503 -25.83 26.05 -19.58
C ASN A 503 -25.48 27.22 -18.65
N LYS A 504 -24.51 27.04 -17.74
CA LYS A 504 -24.16 28.02 -16.72
C LYS A 504 -22.98 28.87 -17.18
N THR A 505 -23.24 30.15 -17.39
CA THR A 505 -22.20 31.13 -17.73
C THR A 505 -21.55 31.69 -16.47
N TYR A 506 -20.22 31.83 -16.51
CA TYR A 506 -19.41 32.37 -15.42
C TYR A 506 -18.75 33.67 -15.89
N GLN A 507 -18.83 34.73 -15.09
CA GLN A 507 -18.13 35.98 -15.41
C GLN A 507 -16.66 35.88 -15.03
N ALA A 508 -15.76 36.20 -15.95
CA ALA A 508 -14.31 36.09 -15.71
C ALA A 508 -13.84 37.01 -14.57
N SER A 509 -14.53 38.12 -14.33
CA SER A 509 -14.26 39.05 -13.22
C SER A 509 -14.44 38.45 -11.83
N ASP A 510 -15.15 37.32 -11.70
CA ASP A 510 -15.38 36.65 -10.41
C ASP A 510 -14.19 35.78 -9.97
N PHE A 511 -13.18 35.62 -10.84
CA PHE A 511 -12.05 34.72 -10.67
C PHE A 511 -10.72 35.47 -10.74
N ASP A 512 -9.75 35.01 -9.95
CA ASP A 512 -8.38 35.54 -9.99
C ASP A 512 -7.66 35.11 -11.29
N TYR A 513 -8.00 33.94 -11.83
CA TYR A 513 -7.42 33.39 -13.05
C TYR A 513 -8.46 32.67 -13.91
N LEU A 514 -8.30 32.79 -15.23
CA LEU A 514 -9.00 32.02 -16.24
C LEU A 514 -7.99 31.14 -16.99
N VAL A 515 -8.22 29.83 -17.01
CA VAL A 515 -7.47 28.87 -17.82
C VAL A 515 -8.39 28.33 -18.89
N ASP A 516 -8.22 28.79 -20.13
CA ASP A 516 -9.07 28.37 -21.25
C ASP A 516 -8.37 27.33 -22.14
N LEU A 517 -8.81 26.08 -22.01
CA LEU A 517 -8.39 24.94 -22.83
C LEU A 517 -9.53 24.44 -23.72
N SER A 518 -10.61 25.21 -23.90
CA SER A 518 -11.75 24.79 -24.73
C SER A 518 -11.41 24.73 -26.23
N ASN A 519 -10.40 25.50 -26.66
CA ASN A 519 -9.95 25.61 -28.05
C ASN A 519 -8.63 24.86 -28.35
N LYS A 520 -8.01 24.23 -27.34
CA LYS A 520 -6.74 23.47 -27.46
C LYS A 520 -7.02 21.98 -27.32
#